data_AF-A0A7V3LLU0-F1
#
_entry.id   AF-A0A7V3LLU0-F1
#
_cell.length_a   1.000
_cell.length_b   1.000
_cell.length_c   1.000
_cell.angle_alpha   90.00
_cell.angle_beta   90.00
_cell.angle_gamma   90.00
#
_symmetry.space_group_name_H-M   'P 1'
#
loop_
_entity.id
_entity.type
_entity.pdbx_description
1 polymer ?
#
loop_
_entity_poly.entity_id
_entity_poly.type
_entity_poly.pdbx_seq_one_letter_code
_entity_poly.pdbx_strand_id
1 'polypeptide(L)'
;MDLLWLHLTILAATAIVIAIADHDAFQYVTGKSQVLDPKRTKLLHGLVWAGLLGMIGSSLLMAWPAIPALISVPGFVIKMLFVAMLVVNAIFIGDLMHVAFERPFSLLSGVEKTRLMISGAVSTIGWVGAVTAAILTFGNIISWIQGLF
;
A
#
# COMPACT_ATOMS: atom_id res chain seq x y z
N MET A 1 18.07 -12.95 -10.80
CA MET A 1 16.59 -12.99 -10.74
C MET A 1 16.08 -11.89 -11.64
N ASP A 2 15.12 -12.18 -12.52
CA ASP A 2 14.47 -11.16 -13.35
C ASP A 2 13.88 -10.05 -12.45
N LEU A 3 13.89 -8.80 -12.91
CA LEU A 3 13.29 -7.65 -12.22
C LEU A 3 11.81 -7.90 -11.90
N LEU A 4 11.09 -8.61 -12.77
CA LEU A 4 9.71 -9.00 -12.53
C LEU A 4 9.57 -9.90 -11.30
N TRP A 5 10.38 -10.95 -11.20
CA TRP A 5 10.35 -11.87 -10.05
C TRP A 5 10.76 -11.18 -8.76
N LEU A 6 11.71 -10.24 -8.83
CA LEU A 6 12.04 -9.37 -7.69
C LEU A 6 10.83 -8.56 -7.24
N HIS A 7 10.18 -7.87 -8.18
CA HIS A 7 9.01 -7.04 -7.92
C HIS A 7 7.87 -7.85 -7.28
N LEU A 8 7.56 -9.02 -7.83
CA LEU A 8 6.51 -9.90 -7.30
C LEU A 8 6.86 -10.47 -5.91
N THR A 9 8.14 -10.75 -5.66
CA THR A 9 8.60 -11.20 -4.34
C THR A 9 8.44 -10.09 -3.30
N ILE A 10 8.80 -8.85 -3.64
CA ILE A 10 8.60 -7.68 -2.78
C ILE A 10 7.10 -7.47 -2.54
N LEU A 11 6.26 -7.57 -3.58
CA LEU A 11 4.80 -7.46 -3.45
C LEU A 11 4.25 -8.49 -2.47
N ALA A 12 4.60 -9.77 -2.64
CA ALA A 12 4.13 -10.84 -1.78
C ALA A 12 4.56 -10.66 -0.32
N ALA A 13 5.85 -10.32 -0.09
CA ALA A 13 6.36 -10.04 1.24
C ALA A 13 5.64 -8.84 1.88
N THR A 14 5.43 -7.76 1.12
CA THR A 14 4.73 -6.55 1.59
C THR A 14 3.28 -6.85 1.93
N ALA A 15 2.58 -7.63 1.09
CA ALA A 15 1.19 -8.04 1.34
C ALA A 15 1.04 -8.84 2.63
N ILE A 16 1.99 -9.74 2.93
CA ILE A 16 2.01 -10.48 4.20
C ILE A 16 2.18 -9.53 5.39
N VAL A 17 3.12 -8.58 5.31
CA VAL A 17 3.33 -7.59 6.38
C VAL A 17 2.08 -6.73 6.59
N ILE A 18 1.42 -6.28 5.52
CA ILE A 18 0.15 -5.54 5.59
C ILE A 18 -0.93 -6.37 6.27
N ALA A 19 -1.10 -7.64 5.87
CA ALA A 19 -2.11 -8.51 6.47
C ALA A 19 -1.89 -8.70 7.99
N ILE A 20 -0.63 -8.81 8.42
CA ILE A 20 -0.28 -8.87 9.85
C ILE A 20 -0.61 -7.55 10.55
N ALA A 21 -0.23 -6.41 9.96
CA ALA A 21 -0.50 -5.08 10.52
C ALA A 21 -2.02 -4.79 10.63
N ASP A 22 -2.78 -5.13 9.59
CA ASP A 22 -4.23 -4.95 9.55
C ASP A 22 -4.93 -5.87 10.55
N HIS A 23 -4.41 -7.08 10.77
CA HIS A 23 -4.91 -7.96 11.82
C HIS A 23 -4.75 -7.33 13.20
N ASP A 24 -3.56 -6.80 13.51
CA ASP A 24 -3.29 -6.12 14.79
C ASP A 24 -4.19 -4.87 14.95
N ALA A 25 -4.33 -4.07 13.88
CA ALA A 25 -5.22 -2.90 13.85
C ALA A 25 -6.69 -3.29 14.04
N PHE A 26 -7.15 -4.38 13.43
CA PHE A 26 -8.51 -4.89 13.59
C PHE A 26 -8.79 -5.36 15.03
N GLN A 27 -7.83 -6.07 15.65
CA GLN A 27 -7.94 -6.44 17.06
C GLN A 27 -8.06 -5.20 17.96
N TYR A 28 -7.30 -4.14 17.66
CA TYR A 28 -7.38 -2.88 18.39
C TYR A 28 -8.74 -2.17 18.21
N VAL A 29 -9.21 -2.03 16.97
CA VAL A 29 -10.50 -1.37 16.69
C VAL A 29 -11.68 -2.13 17.29
N THR A 30 -11.62 -3.47 17.31
CA THR A 30 -12.66 -4.32 17.93
C THR A 30 -12.55 -4.39 19.45
N GLY A 31 -11.55 -3.76 20.07
CA GLY A 31 -11.33 -3.76 21.52
C GLY A 31 -10.76 -5.07 22.06
N LYS A 32 -10.40 -6.03 21.19
CA LYS A 32 -9.70 -7.26 21.58
C LYS A 32 -8.28 -6.97 22.06
N SER A 33 -7.65 -5.94 21.51
CA SER A 33 -6.43 -5.34 22.07
C SER A 33 -6.74 -3.95 22.62
N GLN A 34 -6.28 -3.67 23.83
CA GLN A 34 -6.45 -2.35 24.46
C GLN A 34 -5.49 -1.32 23.88
N VAL A 35 -4.29 -1.71 23.49
CA VAL A 35 -3.31 -0.82 22.84
C VAL A 35 -2.49 -1.65 21.86
N LEU A 36 -1.83 -0.98 20.91
CA LEU A 36 -0.88 -1.63 20.01
C LEU A 36 0.53 -1.61 20.62
N ASP A 37 1.29 -2.69 20.46
CA ASP A 37 2.70 -2.72 20.87
C ASP A 37 3.50 -1.73 19.99
N PRO A 38 4.13 -0.69 20.57
CA PRO A 38 4.88 0.30 19.80
C PRO A 38 6.03 -0.30 19.01
N LYS A 39 6.74 -1.30 19.56
CA LYS A 39 7.92 -1.88 18.90
C LYS A 39 7.50 -2.65 17.66
N ARG A 40 6.55 -3.57 17.81
CA ARG A 40 6.00 -4.35 16.70
C ARG A 40 5.34 -3.46 15.65
N THR A 41 4.52 -2.49 16.05
CA THR A 41 3.81 -1.62 15.09
C THR A 41 4.78 -0.76 14.29
N LYS A 42 5.80 -0.17 14.93
CA LYS A 42 6.85 0.59 14.21
C LYS A 42 7.65 -0.29 13.27
N LEU A 43 7.98 -1.53 13.68
CA LEU A 43 8.65 -2.50 12.82
C LEU A 43 7.81 -2.82 11.58
N LEU A 44 6.54 -3.20 11.77
CA LEU A 44 5.63 -3.51 10.65
C LEU A 44 5.47 -2.32 9.72
N HIS A 45 5.29 -1.11 10.28
CA HIS A 45 5.20 0.12 9.48
C HIS A 45 6.48 0.37 8.67
N GLY A 46 7.66 0.21 9.27
CA GLY A 46 8.94 0.31 8.58
C GLY A 46 9.12 -0.73 7.47
N LEU A 47 8.65 -1.97 7.70
CA LEU A 47 8.65 -3.03 6.69
C LEU A 47 7.70 -2.73 5.52
N VAL A 48 6.51 -2.17 5.78
CA VAL A 48 5.60 -1.70 4.73
C VAL A 48 6.24 -0.57 3.93
N TRP A 49 6.93 0.37 4.57
CA TRP A 49 7.70 1.42 3.90
C TRP A 49 8.80 0.86 3.00
N ALA A 50 9.60 -0.06 3.53
CA ALA A 50 10.66 -0.72 2.76
C ALA A 50 10.07 -1.47 1.55
N GLY A 51 8.95 -2.17 1.75
CA GLY A 51 8.20 -2.83 0.69
C GLY A 51 7.69 -1.85 -0.37
N LEU A 52 7.05 -0.76 0.02
CA LEU A 52 6.54 0.28 -0.88
C LEU A 52 7.67 0.92 -1.70
N LEU A 53 8.78 1.30 -1.07
CA LEU A 53 9.95 1.86 -1.77
C LEU A 53 10.58 0.83 -2.71
N GLY A 54 10.68 -0.42 -2.30
CA GLY A 54 11.16 -1.52 -3.14
C GLY A 54 10.26 -1.74 -4.37
N MET A 55 8.94 -1.68 -4.20
CA MET A 55 7.95 -1.78 -5.26
C MET A 55 8.05 -0.61 -6.25
N ILE A 56 8.20 0.61 -5.74
CA ILE A 56 8.39 1.82 -6.57
C ILE A 56 9.70 1.69 -7.36
N GLY A 57 10.81 1.40 -6.69
CA GLY A 57 12.12 1.30 -7.33
C GLY A 57 12.18 0.22 -8.41
N SER A 58 11.72 -0.99 -8.10
CA SER A 58 11.66 -2.08 -9.08
C SER A 58 10.72 -1.77 -10.25
N SER A 59 9.56 -1.15 -10.00
CA SER A 59 8.66 -0.71 -11.07
C SER A 59 9.30 0.35 -11.96
N LEU A 60 10.00 1.32 -11.39
CA LEU A 60 10.67 2.38 -12.13
C LEU A 60 11.77 1.81 -13.04
N LEU A 61 12.56 0.86 -12.54
CA LEU A 61 13.58 0.20 -13.34
C LEU A 61 12.99 -0.60 -14.51
N MET A 62 11.87 -1.29 -14.29
CA MET A 62 11.15 -2.00 -15.35
C MET A 62 10.50 -1.05 -16.37
N ALA A 63 9.97 0.08 -15.90
CA ALA A 63 9.26 1.05 -16.73
C ALA A 63 10.18 2.03 -17.46
N TRP A 64 11.42 2.24 -16.98
CA TRP A 64 12.37 3.28 -17.42
C TRP A 64 12.43 3.50 -18.94
N PRO A 65 12.67 2.46 -19.77
CA PRO A 65 12.78 2.67 -21.22
C PRO A 65 11.45 3.04 -21.89
N ALA A 66 10.32 2.77 -21.24
CA ALA A 66 8.98 2.93 -21.79
C ALA A 66 8.16 4.04 -21.12
N ILE A 67 8.75 4.83 -20.20
CA ILE A 67 8.04 5.89 -19.47
C ILE A 67 7.26 6.82 -20.41
N PRO A 68 7.85 7.35 -21.52
CA PRO A 68 7.12 8.26 -22.41
C PRO A 68 5.86 7.64 -23.03
N ALA A 69 5.85 6.33 -23.28
CA ALA A 69 4.68 5.63 -23.79
C ALA A 69 3.68 5.31 -22.66
N LEU A 70 4.18 4.92 -21.49
CA LEU A 70 3.36 4.54 -20.34
C LEU A 70 2.55 5.70 -19.77
N ILE A 71 3.09 6.93 -19.76
CA ILE A 71 2.34 8.11 -19.27
C ILE A 71 1.11 8.43 -20.14
N SER A 72 1.07 7.97 -21.39
CA SER A 72 -0.09 8.09 -22.26
C SER A 72 -1.16 7.02 -21.99
N VAL A 73 -0.85 6.00 -21.18
CA VAL A 73 -1.78 4.92 -20.83
C VAL A 73 -2.56 5.31 -19.56
N PRO A 74 -3.90 5.49 -19.63
CA PRO A 74 -4.67 5.95 -18.47
C PRO A 74 -4.52 5.06 -17.24
N GLY A 75 -4.46 3.73 -17.43
CA GLY A 75 -4.28 2.78 -16.34
C GLY A 75 -2.94 2.96 -15.59
N PHE A 76 -1.87 3.32 -16.30
CA PHE A 76 -0.58 3.62 -15.67
C PHE A 76 -0.67 4.89 -14.82
N VAL A 77 -1.30 5.95 -15.33
CA VAL A 77 -1.50 7.21 -14.57
C VAL A 77 -2.33 6.97 -13.32
N ILE A 78 -3.44 6.23 -13.44
CA ILE A 78 -4.30 5.87 -12.30
C ILE A 78 -3.51 5.06 -11.26
N LYS A 79 -2.71 4.07 -11.69
CA LYS A 79 -1.81 3.32 -10.80
C LYS A 79 -0.89 4.26 -10.03
N MET A 80 -0.27 5.23 -10.69
CA MET A 80 0.65 6.18 -10.06
C MET A 80 -0.06 7.08 -9.03
N LEU A 81 -1.33 7.44 -9.25
CA LEU A 81 -2.13 8.16 -8.26
C LEU A 81 -2.37 7.34 -6.99
N PHE A 82 -2.68 6.05 -7.13
CA PHE A 82 -2.79 5.15 -5.97
C PHE A 82 -1.46 4.98 -5.23
N VAL A 83 -0.34 4.87 -5.96
CA VAL A 83 0.99 4.82 -5.35
C VAL A 83 1.30 6.11 -4.58
N ALA A 84 1.00 7.28 -5.15
CA ALA A 84 1.17 8.56 -4.47
C ALA A 84 0.30 8.66 -3.21
N MET A 85 -0.96 8.19 -3.29
CA MET A 85 -1.88 8.11 -2.15
C MET A 85 -1.32 7.21 -1.03
N LEU A 86 -0.73 6.06 -1.36
CA LEU A 86 -0.08 5.17 -0.40
C LEU A 86 1.10 5.84 0.30
N VAL A 87 1.96 6.54 -0.45
CA VAL A 87 3.11 7.27 0.10
C VAL A 87 2.65 8.33 1.09
N VAL A 88 1.68 9.16 0.71
CA VAL A 88 1.13 10.21 1.59
C VAL A 88 0.48 9.60 2.83
N ASN A 89 -0.31 8.53 2.66
CA ASN A 89 -0.95 7.85 3.79
C ASN A 89 0.06 7.20 4.74
N ALA A 90 1.16 6.65 4.21
CA ALA A 90 2.22 6.05 5.02
C ALA A 90 2.95 7.09 5.88
N ILE A 91 3.10 8.33 5.40
CA ILE A 91 3.60 9.43 6.25
C ILE A 91 2.57 9.76 7.34
N PHE A 92 1.30 9.95 6.95
CA PHE A 92 0.23 10.37 7.86
C PHE A 92 -0.06 9.36 8.98
N ILE A 93 -0.08 8.06 8.68
CA ILE A 93 -0.27 7.02 9.71
C ILE A 93 0.93 6.93 10.66
N GLY A 94 2.13 7.28 10.18
CA GLY A 94 3.34 7.46 10.98
C GLY A 94 3.11 8.41 12.15
N ASP A 95 2.44 9.52 11.88
CA ASP A 95 2.10 10.51 12.90
C ASP A 95 0.91 10.09 13.77
N LEU A 96 -0.03 9.28 13.27
CA LEU A 96 -1.22 8.89 14.03
C LEU A 96 -1.03 7.69 14.95
N MET A 97 -0.08 6.79 14.67
CA MET A 97 0.04 5.51 15.38
C MET A 97 0.31 5.66 16.88
N HIS A 98 0.91 6.77 17.33
CA HIS A 98 1.16 7.02 18.77
C HIS A 98 -0.13 7.02 19.59
N VAL A 99 -1.24 7.46 19.00
CA VAL A 99 -2.56 7.46 19.65
C VAL A 99 -2.98 6.03 20.04
N ALA A 100 -2.69 5.05 19.18
CA ALA A 100 -3.03 3.65 19.40
C ALA A 100 -2.06 2.93 20.36
N PHE A 101 -0.92 3.55 20.71
CA PHE A 101 0.04 3.01 21.67
C PHE A 101 -0.34 3.32 23.11
N GLU A 102 -1.05 4.42 23.31
CA GLU A 102 -1.27 4.99 24.65
C GLU A 102 -2.68 4.76 25.16
N ARG A 103 -3.68 4.67 24.26
CA ARG A 103 -5.09 4.67 24.65
C ARG A 103 -5.89 3.58 23.92
N PRO A 104 -6.85 2.94 24.59
CA PRO A 104 -7.87 2.12 23.95
C PRO A 104 -8.70 2.86 22.91
N PHE A 105 -9.03 2.14 21.83
CA PHE A 105 -9.86 2.68 20.75
C PHE A 105 -11.18 3.24 21.28
N SER A 106 -11.80 2.61 22.27
CA SER A 106 -13.04 3.07 22.90
C SER A 106 -12.92 4.48 23.51
N LEU A 107 -11.75 4.83 24.05
CA LEU A 107 -11.47 6.12 24.71
C LEU A 107 -11.05 7.24 23.75
N LEU A 108 -10.87 6.93 22.46
CA LEU A 108 -10.54 7.95 21.47
C LEU A 108 -11.73 8.85 21.16
N SER A 109 -11.44 10.12 20.90
CA SER A 109 -12.41 11.07 20.36
C SER A 109 -12.93 10.64 18.99
N GLY A 110 -14.12 11.10 18.60
CA GLY A 110 -14.69 10.78 17.29
C GLY A 110 -13.79 11.19 16.12
N VAL A 111 -13.02 12.27 16.28
CA VAL A 111 -12.06 12.76 15.27
C VAL A 111 -10.87 11.82 15.14
N GLU A 112 -10.28 11.37 16.26
CA GLU A 112 -9.17 10.42 16.26
C GLU A 112 -9.57 9.07 15.65
N LYS A 113 -10.76 8.56 16.01
CA LYS A 113 -11.33 7.34 15.43
C LYS A 113 -11.48 7.47 13.92
N THR A 114 -12.10 8.57 13.47
CA THR A 114 -12.34 8.82 12.05
C THR A 114 -11.03 8.91 11.27
N ARG A 115 -10.01 9.60 11.80
CA ARG A 115 -8.69 9.71 11.15
C ARG A 115 -8.00 8.36 10.99
N LEU A 116 -8.03 7.51 12.03
CA LEU A 116 -7.46 6.16 11.97
C LEU A 116 -8.20 5.29 10.94
N MET A 117 -9.54 5.32 10.95
CA MET A 117 -10.36 4.53 10.02
C MET A 117 -10.18 4.98 8.58
N ILE A 118 -10.14 6.29 8.32
CA ILE A 118 -9.88 6.85 6.97
C ILE A 118 -8.50 6.42 6.51
N SER A 119 -7.47 6.52 7.36
CA SER A 119 -6.12 6.12 6.97
C SER A 119 -6.03 4.63 6.61
N GLY A 120 -6.71 3.75 7.36
CA GLY A 120 -6.83 2.33 7.02
C GLY A 120 -7.56 2.09 5.69
N ALA A 121 -8.67 2.81 5.46
CA ALA A 121 -9.42 2.72 4.20
C ALA A 121 -8.60 3.20 3.00
N VAL A 122 -7.89 4.33 3.14
CA VAL A 122 -6.99 4.89 2.11
C VAL A 122 -5.87 3.90 1.77
N SER A 123 -5.28 3.23 2.78
CA SER A 123 -4.29 2.18 2.56
C SER A 123 -4.86 1.03 1.72
N THR A 124 -6.02 0.51 2.13
CA THR A 124 -6.70 -0.61 1.44
C THR A 124 -7.02 -0.26 -0.01
N ILE A 125 -7.64 0.91 -0.23
CA ILE A 125 -7.99 1.41 -1.56
C ILE A 125 -6.73 1.64 -2.40
N GLY A 126 -5.66 2.19 -1.81
CA GLY A 126 -4.39 2.42 -2.50
C GLY A 126 -3.76 1.13 -3.01
N TRP A 127 -3.66 0.09 -2.17
CA TRP A 127 -3.07 -1.19 -2.57
C TRP A 127 -3.92 -1.93 -3.60
N VAL A 128 -5.22 -2.08 -3.34
CA VAL A 128 -6.16 -2.76 -4.25
C VAL A 128 -6.27 -2.01 -5.57
N GLY A 129 -6.35 -0.68 -5.52
CA GLY A 129 -6.43 0.19 -6.69
C GLY A 129 -5.18 0.12 -7.55
N ALA A 130 -3.99 0.17 -6.95
CA ALA A 130 -2.73 0.06 -7.68
C ALA A 130 -2.58 -1.30 -8.40
N VAL A 131 -2.94 -2.40 -7.74
CA VAL A 131 -2.93 -3.74 -8.34
C VAL A 131 -3.95 -3.85 -9.48
N THR A 132 -5.18 -3.39 -9.25
CA THR A 132 -6.26 -3.43 -10.26
C THR A 132 -5.87 -2.61 -11.49
N ALA A 133 -5.37 -1.39 -11.30
CA ALA A 133 -4.92 -0.54 -12.39
C ALA A 133 -3.73 -1.16 -13.17
N ALA A 134 -2.82 -1.85 -12.48
CA ALA A 134 -1.74 -2.59 -13.13
C ALA A 134 -2.30 -3.73 -14.00
N ILE A 135 -3.21 -4.55 -13.48
CA ILE A 135 -3.84 -5.65 -14.22
C ILE A 135 -4.56 -5.12 -15.47
N LEU A 136 -5.33 -4.04 -15.35
CA LEU A 136 -6.01 -3.44 -16.49
C LEU A 136 -5.03 -2.89 -17.53
N THR A 137 -3.92 -2.31 -17.09
CA THR A 137 -2.89 -1.79 -17.99
C THR A 137 -2.22 -2.90 -18.79
N PHE A 138 -1.74 -3.95 -18.12
CA PHE A 138 -0.98 -5.02 -18.78
C PHE A 138 -1.86 -6.06 -19.45
N GLY A 139 -3.06 -6.31 -18.93
CA GLY A 139 -4.06 -7.16 -19.58
C GLY A 139 -4.49 -6.59 -20.92
N ASN A 140 -4.73 -5.27 -20.99
CA ASN A 140 -5.08 -4.60 -22.24
C ASN A 140 -3.90 -4.53 -23.24
N ILE A 141 -2.66 -4.39 -22.76
CA ILE A 141 -1.47 -4.40 -23.63
C ILE A 141 -1.26 -5.78 -24.25
N ILE A 142 -1.44 -6.87 -23.50
CA ILE A 142 -1.32 -8.24 -24.03
C ILE A 142 -2.39 -8.50 -25.09
N SER A 143 -3.65 -8.11 -24.83
CA SER A 143 -4.72 -8.24 -25.83
C SER A 143 -4.50 -7.38 -27.07
N TRP A 144 -3.88 -6.19 -26.91
CA TRP A 144 -3.58 -5.31 -28.04
C TRP A 144 -2.45 -5.86 -28.91
N ILE A 145 -1.39 -6.41 -28.30
CA ILE A 145 -0.30 -7.08 -29.01
C ILE A 145 -0.82 -8.33 -29.74
N GLN A 146 -1.67 -9.13 -29.10
CA GLN A 146 -2.26 -10.33 -29.72
C GLN A 146 -3.29 -10.02 -30.81
N GLY A 147 -3.86 -8.81 -30.86
CA GLY A 147 -4.76 -8.38 -31.94
C GLY A 147 -4.04 -7.76 -33.14
N LEU A 148 -2.71 -7.56 -33.06
CA LEU A 148 -1.86 -7.02 -34.12
C LEU A 148 -1.07 -8.09 -34.88
N PHE A 149 -1.15 -9.35 -34.44
CA PHE A 149 -0.59 -10.55 -35.10
C PHE A 149 -1.71 -11.55 -35.36
#